data_AF-X6PF60-F1
#
_entry.id   AF-X6PF60-F1
#
_cell.length_a   1.000
_cell.length_b   1.000
_cell.length_c   1.000
_cell.angle_alpha   90.00
_cell.angle_beta   90.00
_cell.angle_gamma   90.00
#
_symmetry.space_group_name_H-M   'P 1'
#
loop_
_entity.id
_entity.type
_entity.pdbx_description
1 polymer ?
#
loop_
_entity_poly.entity_id
_entity_poly.type
_entity_poly.pdbx_seq_one_letter_code
_entity_poly.pdbx_strand_id
1 'polypeptide(L)'
;MSQAPDKTPSDTVSTDDKYWKENLSEGAYKVLREGHTEMEFGKDPLAKGLVSSESAEHYANFPTKGYFVCRGCQNPLYTAAAKFNAGCGWPAFDKCLKGSIKTFHEYDSKGAYSQTELRCAKCNGHLGHVFLLAAGKKQIRDSSQHHCVNSIAIKYVDKEVPKDWAENEVEMDPIKSIEKSKS
;
A
#
# COMPACT_ATOMS: atom_id res chain seq x y z
N MET A 1 -6.39 -21.03 32.05
CA MET A 1 -5.58 -20.67 30.87
C MET A 1 -6.55 -20.41 29.73
N SER A 2 -6.99 -19.15 29.58
CA SER A 2 -7.98 -18.78 28.56
C SER A 2 -7.28 -18.71 27.21
N GLN A 3 -7.61 -19.64 26.32
CA GLN A 3 -7.19 -19.60 24.94
C GLN A 3 -7.87 -18.39 24.27
N ALA A 4 -7.08 -17.57 23.58
CA ALA A 4 -7.60 -16.49 22.76
C ALA A 4 -8.42 -17.10 21.60
N PRO A 5 -9.57 -16.50 21.23
CA PRO A 5 -10.38 -17.03 20.13
C PRO A 5 -9.61 -16.94 18.82
N ASP A 6 -9.45 -18.10 18.17
CA ASP A 6 -8.95 -18.25 16.81
C ASP A 6 -9.94 -17.57 15.85
N LYS A 7 -9.64 -16.33 15.46
CA LYS A 7 -10.45 -15.58 14.49
C LYS A 7 -10.02 -16.02 13.08
N THR A 8 -10.70 -17.03 12.55
CA THR A 8 -10.73 -17.27 11.09
C THR A 8 -11.18 -15.99 10.38
N PRO A 9 -10.55 -15.58 9.26
CA PRO A 9 -10.97 -14.39 8.55
C PRO A 9 -12.39 -14.60 8.00
N SER A 10 -13.34 -13.79 8.44
CA SER A 10 -14.66 -13.68 7.81
C SER A 10 -14.48 -13.25 6.35
N ASP A 11 -15.21 -13.88 5.43
CA ASP A 11 -15.25 -13.47 4.02
C ASP A 11 -15.87 -12.08 3.85
N THR A 12 -16.68 -11.63 4.80
CA THR A 12 -17.28 -10.30 4.82
C THR A 12 -16.37 -9.28 5.51
N VAL A 13 -16.00 -8.24 4.78
CA VAL A 13 -15.30 -7.08 5.33
C VAL A 13 -16.30 -6.17 6.03
N SER A 14 -15.99 -5.77 7.27
CA SER A 14 -16.81 -4.81 8.01
C SER A 14 -16.84 -3.43 7.34
N THR A 15 -18.03 -2.87 7.21
CA THR A 15 -18.23 -1.46 6.82
C THR A 15 -18.43 -0.54 8.02
N ASP A 16 -18.44 -1.07 9.24
CA ASP A 16 -18.68 -0.31 10.46
C ASP A 16 -17.39 0.38 10.95
N ASP A 17 -17.42 1.70 11.05
CA ASP A 17 -16.31 2.50 11.56
C ASP A 17 -15.96 2.16 13.00
N LYS A 18 -16.94 1.77 13.82
CA LYS A 18 -16.67 1.36 15.21
C LYS A 18 -15.76 0.13 15.25
N TYR A 19 -16.06 -0.87 14.41
CA TYR A 19 -15.19 -2.05 14.26
C TYR A 19 -13.76 -1.63 13.90
N TRP A 20 -13.60 -0.71 12.95
CA TRP A 20 -12.26 -0.28 12.52
C TRP A 20 -11.50 0.47 13.62
N LYS A 21 -12.17 1.36 14.37
CA LYS A 21 -11.55 2.08 15.51
C LYS A 21 -11.15 1.14 16.65
N GLU A 22 -11.87 0.03 16.85
CA GLU A 22 -11.55 -0.95 17.88
C GLU A 22 -10.45 -1.94 17.46
N ASN A 23 -10.29 -2.20 16.15
CA ASN A 23 -9.37 -3.23 15.64
C ASN A 23 -8.12 -2.66 14.94
N LEU A 24 -8.03 -1.34 14.76
CA LEU A 24 -6.85 -0.65 14.22
C LEU A 24 -6.26 0.28 15.27
N SER A 25 -4.94 0.48 15.19
CA SER A 25 -4.33 1.62 15.86
C SER A 25 -4.88 2.92 15.27
N GLU A 26 -4.80 4.02 16.02
CA GLU A 26 -5.26 5.33 15.54
C GLU A 26 -4.57 5.73 14.23
N GLY A 27 -3.25 5.48 14.11
CA GLY A 27 -2.50 5.74 12.89
C GLY A 27 -2.97 4.87 11.72
N ALA A 28 -3.16 3.57 11.95
CA ALA A 28 -3.65 2.66 10.91
C ALA A 28 -5.06 3.03 10.47
N TYR A 29 -5.92 3.48 11.39
CA TYR A 29 -7.25 3.98 11.08
C TYR A 29 -7.18 5.23 10.19
N LYS A 30 -6.41 6.24 10.58
CA LYS A 30 -6.22 7.49 9.82
C LYS A 30 -5.72 7.20 8.40
N VAL A 31 -4.72 6.33 8.26
CA VAL A 31 -4.19 5.96 6.94
C VAL A 31 -5.23 5.15 6.16
N LEU A 32 -5.67 3.99 6.66
CA LEU A 32 -6.52 3.08 5.88
C LEU A 32 -7.93 3.63 5.61
N ARG A 33 -8.52 4.39 6.55
CA ARG A 33 -9.93 4.80 6.48
C ARG A 33 -10.12 6.26 6.10
N GLU A 34 -9.22 7.13 6.54
CA GLU A 34 -9.31 8.58 6.30
C GLU A 34 -8.37 9.06 5.18
N GLY A 35 -7.55 8.17 4.60
CA GLY A 35 -6.67 8.51 3.47
C GLY A 35 -5.45 9.34 3.86
N HIS A 36 -5.04 9.31 5.12
CA HIS A 36 -3.83 9.98 5.56
C HIS A 36 -2.57 9.28 5.01
N THR A 37 -1.48 10.04 4.94
CA THR A 37 -0.13 9.51 4.68
C THR A 37 0.68 9.60 5.97
N GLU A 38 1.38 8.52 6.31
CA GLU A 38 2.31 8.53 7.45
C GLU A 38 3.55 9.38 7.13
N MET A 39 4.27 9.84 8.16
CA MET A 39 5.50 10.61 7.96
C MET A 39 6.53 9.82 7.16
N GLU A 40 7.28 10.52 6.31
CA GLU A 40 8.38 9.91 5.54
C GLU A 40 9.52 9.48 6.47
N PHE A 41 10.02 8.25 6.30
CA PHE A 41 11.19 7.77 7.05
C PHE A 41 12.48 8.00 6.26
N GLY A 42 13.59 8.31 6.96
CA GLY A 42 14.91 8.34 6.35
C GLY A 42 15.43 9.69 5.83
N LYS A 43 14.67 10.80 5.95
CA LYS A 43 15.23 12.16 5.79
C LYS A 43 15.76 12.78 7.08
N ASP A 44 15.35 12.25 8.24
CA ASP A 44 15.92 12.58 9.54
C ASP A 44 16.94 11.48 9.96
N PRO A 45 18.22 11.81 10.17
CA PRO A 45 19.22 10.88 10.70
C PRO A 45 18.83 10.19 12.02
N LEU A 46 17.95 10.80 12.83
CA LEU A 46 17.43 10.25 14.08
C LEU A 46 16.31 9.21 13.86
N ALA A 47 15.66 9.20 12.69
CA ALA A 47 14.60 8.24 12.36
C ALA A 47 15.13 6.81 12.13
N LYS A 48 16.45 6.64 11.94
CA LYS A 48 17.08 5.31 11.85
C LYS A 48 16.90 4.45 13.11
N GLY A 49 16.49 5.05 14.24
CA GLY A 49 16.15 4.36 15.49
C GLY A 49 14.64 4.19 15.77
N LEU A 50 13.75 4.76 14.94
CA LEU A 50 12.28 4.74 15.12
C LEU A 50 11.58 3.53 14.48
N VAL A 51 12.37 2.49 14.13
CA VAL A 51 11.91 1.18 13.63
C VAL A 51 11.03 0.40 14.63
N SER A 52 10.73 0.97 15.80
CA SER A 52 9.77 0.44 16.78
C SER A 52 8.33 0.87 16.55
N SER A 53 8.07 1.83 15.65
CA SER A 53 6.71 2.29 15.33
C SER A 53 6.12 1.54 14.12
N GLU A 54 4.81 1.32 14.12
CA GLU A 54 4.12 0.65 12.98
C GLU A 54 4.36 1.35 11.63
N SER A 55 4.55 2.68 11.67
CA SER A 55 4.86 3.49 10.50
C SER A 55 6.26 3.27 9.91
N ALA A 56 7.19 2.67 10.66
CA ALA A 56 8.53 2.36 10.18
C ALA A 56 8.78 0.87 9.92
N GLU A 57 7.87 0.00 10.39
CA GLU A 57 8.03 -1.46 10.48
C GLU A 57 8.53 -2.11 9.19
N HIS A 58 8.04 -1.63 8.05
CA HIS A 58 8.31 -2.23 6.74
C HIS A 58 9.19 -1.36 5.84
N TYR A 59 9.70 -0.23 6.33
CA TYR A 59 10.58 0.63 5.56
C TYR A 59 11.93 -0.06 5.26
N ALA A 60 12.70 -0.37 6.31
CA ALA A 60 14.06 -0.87 6.20
C ALA A 60 14.16 -2.41 6.08
N ASN A 61 13.05 -3.14 6.23
CA ASN A 61 13.03 -4.60 6.11
C ASN A 61 12.85 -5.03 4.65
N PHE A 62 13.75 -5.87 4.12
CA PHE A 62 13.69 -6.43 2.77
C PHE A 62 13.77 -7.96 2.85
N PRO A 63 12.65 -8.62 3.23
CA PRO A 63 12.62 -10.06 3.32
C PRO A 63 12.81 -10.69 1.93
N THR A 64 13.43 -11.87 1.87
CA THR A 64 13.67 -12.59 0.60
C THR A 64 12.54 -13.56 0.24
N LYS A 65 11.68 -13.87 1.21
CA LYS A 65 10.49 -14.74 1.09
C LYS A 65 9.33 -14.09 1.83
N GLY A 66 8.13 -14.64 1.71
CA GLY A 66 6.95 -14.09 2.37
C GLY A 66 6.16 -13.12 1.50
N TYR A 67 5.16 -12.49 2.12
CA TYR A 67 4.27 -11.54 1.46
C TYR A 67 3.76 -10.49 2.44
N PHE A 68 3.19 -9.42 1.90
CA PHE A 68 2.54 -8.36 2.66
C PHE A 68 1.04 -8.42 2.44
N VAL A 69 0.30 -8.23 3.53
CA VAL A 69 -1.17 -8.17 3.56
C VAL A 69 -1.63 -6.77 3.95
N CYS A 70 -2.86 -6.43 3.58
CA CYS A 70 -3.55 -5.25 4.12
C CYS A 70 -3.70 -5.41 5.64
N ARG A 71 -3.20 -4.45 6.43
CA ARG A 71 -3.28 -4.51 7.90
C ARG A 71 -4.74 -4.58 8.39
N GLY A 72 -5.66 -3.92 7.69
CA GLY A 72 -7.09 -3.92 8.05
C GLY A 72 -7.80 -5.26 7.82
N CYS A 73 -7.68 -5.85 6.63
CA CYS A 73 -8.50 -7.02 6.26
C CYS A 73 -7.72 -8.30 5.96
N GLN A 74 -6.39 -8.27 6.11
CA GLN A 74 -5.48 -9.39 5.83
C GLN A 74 -5.48 -9.88 4.37
N ASN A 75 -6.05 -9.11 3.44
CA ASN A 75 -5.97 -9.41 2.00
C ASN A 75 -4.50 -9.40 1.54
N PRO A 76 -3.99 -10.45 0.86
CA PRO A 76 -2.66 -10.44 0.25
C PRO A 76 -2.54 -9.29 -0.77
N LEU A 77 -1.43 -8.54 -0.73
CA LEU A 77 -1.21 -7.37 -1.58
C LEU A 77 0.08 -7.48 -2.40
N TYR A 78 1.18 -7.84 -1.76
CA TYR A 78 2.52 -7.79 -2.36
C TYR A 78 3.33 -9.02 -1.98
N THR A 79 4.19 -9.50 -2.86
CA THR A 79 5.21 -10.48 -2.49
C THR A 79 6.42 -9.76 -1.88
N ALA A 80 7.25 -10.50 -1.15
CA ALA A 80 8.53 -9.99 -0.70
C ALA A 80 9.48 -9.64 -1.86
N ALA A 81 9.44 -10.43 -2.95
CA ALA A 81 10.27 -10.24 -4.14
C ALA A 81 9.95 -8.95 -4.92
N ALA A 82 8.71 -8.46 -4.83
CA ALA A 82 8.29 -7.20 -5.41
C ALA A 82 8.83 -5.97 -4.64
N LYS A 83 9.25 -6.14 -3.37
CA LYS A 83 9.77 -5.04 -2.56
C LYS A 83 11.17 -4.64 -3.04
N PHE A 84 11.43 -3.34 -3.18
CA PHE A 84 12.75 -2.83 -3.53
C PHE A 84 13.07 -1.51 -2.81
N ASN A 85 14.36 -1.18 -2.71
CA ASN A 85 14.78 0.06 -2.07
C ASN A 85 14.72 1.22 -3.08
N ALA A 86 13.66 2.03 -2.98
CA ALA A 86 13.49 3.21 -3.81
C ALA A 86 14.06 4.50 -3.20
N GLY A 87 14.46 4.48 -1.92
CA GLY A 87 14.88 5.69 -1.20
C GLY A 87 13.80 6.76 -1.03
N CYS A 88 12.52 6.43 -1.24
CA CYS A 88 11.41 7.39 -1.16
C CYS A 88 10.93 7.70 0.26
N GLY A 89 11.34 6.90 1.25
CA GLY A 89 10.95 7.08 2.65
C GLY A 89 9.77 6.22 3.12
N TRP A 90 9.21 5.41 2.22
CA TRP A 90 8.17 4.42 2.50
C TRP A 90 8.55 3.07 1.86
N PRO A 91 7.91 1.96 2.29
CA PRO A 91 7.92 0.71 1.54
C PRO A 91 7.59 0.93 0.05
N ALA A 92 8.42 0.37 -0.83
CA ALA A 92 8.25 0.47 -2.27
C ALA A 92 8.14 -0.90 -2.93
N PHE A 93 7.20 -1.03 -3.86
CA PHE A 93 6.94 -2.26 -4.63
C PHE A 93 6.79 -1.96 -6.12
N ASP A 94 7.16 -2.91 -6.97
CA ASP A 94 7.10 -2.77 -8.44
C ASP A 94 5.97 -3.55 -9.10
N LYS A 95 5.38 -4.51 -8.37
CA LYS A 95 4.23 -5.34 -8.76
C LYS A 95 3.36 -5.61 -7.55
N CYS A 96 2.08 -5.90 -7.75
CA CYS A 96 1.16 -6.38 -6.72
C CYS A 96 0.60 -7.76 -7.08
N LEU A 97 -0.09 -8.40 -6.14
CA LEU A 97 -0.84 -9.61 -6.43
C LEU A 97 -2.09 -9.25 -7.26
N LYS A 98 -2.36 -10.00 -8.33
CA LYS A 98 -3.41 -9.68 -9.30
C LYS A 98 -4.78 -9.53 -8.63
N GLY A 99 -5.46 -8.41 -8.87
CA GLY A 99 -6.79 -8.10 -8.31
C GLY A 99 -6.79 -7.71 -6.83
N SER A 100 -5.62 -7.61 -6.18
CA SER A 100 -5.53 -7.24 -4.76
C SER A 100 -5.67 -5.74 -4.49
N ILE A 101 -5.46 -4.90 -5.50
CA ILE A 101 -5.41 -3.44 -5.40
C ILE A 101 -6.30 -2.81 -6.48
N LYS A 102 -6.95 -1.70 -6.11
CA LYS A 102 -7.70 -0.80 -7.00
C LYS A 102 -6.99 0.55 -7.06
N THR A 103 -7.08 1.22 -8.21
CA THR A 103 -6.52 2.55 -8.41
C THR A 103 -7.59 3.62 -8.49
N PHE A 104 -7.31 4.81 -7.96
CA PHE A 104 -8.17 5.98 -8.11
C PHE A 104 -7.32 7.19 -8.49
N HIS A 105 -7.70 7.92 -9.54
CA HIS A 105 -6.99 9.15 -9.91
C HIS A 105 -7.38 10.29 -8.97
N GLU A 106 -6.36 10.95 -8.42
CA GLU A 106 -6.49 12.16 -7.65
C GLU A 106 -6.18 13.38 -8.53
N TYR A 107 -6.94 14.46 -8.34
CA TYR A 107 -6.80 15.71 -9.08
C TYR A 107 -6.58 16.86 -8.10
N ASP A 108 -5.76 17.83 -8.48
CA ASP A 108 -5.53 19.03 -7.69
C ASP A 108 -6.75 19.98 -7.71
N SER A 109 -6.67 21.10 -6.98
CA SER A 109 -7.75 22.09 -6.93
C SER A 109 -8.06 22.77 -8.27
N LYS A 110 -7.17 22.63 -9.27
CA LYS A 110 -7.34 23.12 -10.64
C LYS A 110 -7.85 22.02 -11.58
N GLY A 111 -8.13 20.82 -11.07
CA GLY A 111 -8.58 19.67 -11.84
C GLY A 111 -7.47 18.94 -12.59
N ALA A 112 -6.20 19.28 -12.36
CA ALA A 112 -5.08 18.60 -13.00
C ALA A 112 -4.75 17.28 -12.30
N TYR A 113 -4.42 16.25 -13.08
CA TYR A 113 -3.95 14.97 -12.54
C TYR A 113 -2.77 15.20 -11.59
N SER A 114 -2.91 14.72 -10.36
CA SER A 114 -1.87 14.81 -9.33
C SER A 114 -1.12 13.49 -9.22
N GLN A 115 -1.84 12.44 -8.83
CA GLN A 115 -1.29 11.12 -8.55
C GLN A 115 -2.39 10.04 -8.63
N THR A 116 -1.99 8.78 -8.59
CA THR A 116 -2.94 7.64 -8.59
C THR A 116 -2.87 6.93 -7.25
N GLU A 117 -3.96 7.00 -6.49
CA GLU A 117 -4.15 6.35 -5.20
C GLU A 117 -4.24 4.83 -5.37
N LEU A 118 -3.63 4.09 -4.46
CA LEU A 118 -3.75 2.64 -4.31
C LEU A 118 -4.65 2.34 -3.11
N ARG A 119 -5.71 1.55 -3.32
CA ARG A 119 -6.58 1.03 -2.26
C ARG A 119 -6.65 -0.49 -2.28
N CYS A 120 -6.78 -1.11 -1.11
CA CYS A 120 -7.03 -2.54 -1.00
C CYS A 120 -8.36 -2.90 -1.69
N ALA A 121 -8.33 -3.85 -2.63
CA ALA A 121 -9.52 -4.24 -3.38
C ALA A 121 -10.63 -4.86 -2.52
N LYS A 122 -10.25 -5.49 -1.39
CA LYS A 122 -11.17 -6.18 -0.47
C LYS A 122 -11.88 -5.21 0.49
N CYS A 123 -11.16 -4.26 1.10
CA CYS A 123 -11.72 -3.37 2.14
C CYS A 123 -11.79 -1.89 1.79
N ASN A 124 -11.32 -1.53 0.59
CA ASN A 124 -11.19 -0.15 0.12
C ASN A 124 -10.30 0.74 1.00
N GLY A 125 -9.42 0.14 1.80
CA GLY A 125 -8.51 0.88 2.65
C GLY A 125 -7.38 1.51 1.84
N HIS A 126 -7.07 2.78 2.12
CA HIS A 126 -5.97 3.51 1.48
C HIS A 126 -4.62 2.89 1.82
N LEU A 127 -3.80 2.65 0.80
CA LEU A 127 -2.48 2.02 0.92
C LEU A 127 -1.35 3.02 0.64
N GLY A 128 -1.54 3.90 -0.34
CA GLY A 128 -0.52 4.85 -0.80
C GLY A 128 -0.78 5.22 -2.26
N HIS A 129 0.27 5.34 -3.07
CA HIS A 129 0.17 5.82 -4.45
C HIS A 129 1.09 5.05 -5.40
N VAL A 130 0.72 5.02 -6.68
CA VAL A 130 1.56 4.50 -7.77
C VAL A 130 2.06 5.64 -8.65
N PHE A 131 3.35 5.57 -8.98
CA PHE A 131 4.02 6.47 -9.90
C PHE A 131 4.57 5.69 -11.09
N LEU A 132 4.37 6.21 -12.30
CA LEU A 132 4.95 5.64 -13.51
C LEU A 132 6.29 6.29 -13.81
N LEU A 133 7.32 5.49 -14.01
CA LEU A 133 8.61 5.98 -14.49
C LEU A 133 8.48 6.40 -15.96
N ALA A 134 8.96 7.60 -16.27
CA ALA A 134 8.98 8.10 -17.64
C ALA A 134 9.84 7.19 -18.54
N ALA A 135 9.34 6.93 -19.76
CA ALA A 135 10.07 6.16 -20.76
C ALA A 135 11.49 6.70 -20.98
N GLY A 136 12.46 5.79 -21.10
CA GLY A 136 13.87 6.13 -21.32
C GLY A 136 14.67 6.48 -20.05
N LYS A 137 14.06 6.51 -18.86
CA LYS A 137 14.81 6.58 -17.60
C LYS A 137 15.34 5.19 -17.22
N LYS A 138 16.52 5.15 -16.59
CA LYS A 138 17.09 3.92 -16.03
C LYS A 138 16.13 3.36 -14.99
N GLN A 139 15.54 2.21 -15.28
CA GLN A 139 14.67 1.52 -14.34
C GLN A 139 15.52 0.72 -13.35
N ILE A 140 15.14 0.72 -12.07
CA ILE A 140 15.75 -0.14 -11.03
C ILE A 140 15.16 -1.56 -11.12
N ARG A 141 13.99 -1.68 -11.76
CA ARG A 141 13.15 -2.89 -11.86
C ARG A 141 12.62 -2.99 -13.29
N ASP A 142 12.23 -4.18 -13.74
CA ASP A 142 11.68 -4.38 -15.09
C ASP A 142 10.30 -3.70 -15.28
N SER A 143 9.57 -3.50 -14.19
CA SER A 143 8.29 -2.81 -14.17
C SER A 143 8.48 -1.30 -14.29
N SER A 144 7.53 -0.65 -14.97
CA SER A 144 7.48 0.80 -15.06
C SER A 144 6.80 1.46 -13.84
N GLN A 145 6.22 0.65 -12.95
CA GLN A 145 5.45 1.10 -11.80
C GLN A 145 6.30 1.19 -10.54
N HIS A 146 6.01 2.21 -9.75
CA HIS A 146 6.59 2.42 -8.44
C HIS A 146 5.47 2.68 -7.43
N HIS A 147 5.12 1.66 -6.66
CA HIS A 147 4.10 1.72 -5.62
C HIS A 147 4.77 2.20 -4.34
N CYS A 148 4.44 3.40 -3.90
CA CYS A 148 4.87 3.97 -2.63
C CYS A 148 3.77 3.74 -1.60
N VAL A 149 3.99 2.86 -0.64
CA VAL A 149 2.94 2.30 0.23
C VAL A 149 3.25 2.64 1.69
N ASN A 150 2.26 3.12 2.43
CA ASN A 150 2.38 3.34 3.87
C ASN A 150 2.69 2.00 4.58
N SER A 151 3.76 1.96 5.36
CA SER A 151 4.12 0.84 6.23
C SER A 151 2.98 0.47 7.17
N ILE A 152 2.33 1.46 7.80
CA ILE A 152 1.23 1.21 8.73
C ILE A 152 0.00 0.58 8.06
N ALA A 153 -0.15 0.71 6.75
CA ALA A 153 -1.26 0.12 6.00
C ALA A 153 -1.05 -1.37 5.69
N ILE A 154 0.17 -1.88 5.82
CA ILE A 154 0.54 -3.25 5.46
C ILE A 154 1.12 -4.02 6.64
N LYS A 155 1.16 -5.34 6.52
CA LYS A 155 1.78 -6.26 7.48
C LYS A 155 2.52 -7.37 6.76
N TYR A 156 3.76 -7.65 7.16
CA TYR A 156 4.52 -8.79 6.64
C TYR A 156 4.05 -10.12 7.23
N VAL A 157 4.03 -11.16 6.39
CA VAL A 157 3.71 -12.54 6.73
C VAL A 157 4.85 -13.44 6.27
N ASP A 158 5.54 -14.09 7.22
CA ASP A 158 6.60 -15.07 6.95
C ASP A 158 6.03 -16.45 6.63
N LYS A 159 5.26 -16.53 5.54
CA LYS A 159 4.68 -17.76 4.99
C LYS A 159 4.76 -17.72 3.47
N GLU A 160 4.61 -18.88 2.83
CA GLU A 160 4.52 -18.91 1.37
C GLU A 160 3.34 -18.06 0.86
N VAL A 161 3.54 -17.40 -0.28
CA VAL A 161 2.47 -16.71 -1.00
C VAL A 161 1.38 -17.75 -1.32
N PRO A 162 0.09 -17.48 -1.06
CA PRO A 162 -0.95 -18.45 -1.38
C PRO A 162 -0.97 -18.73 -2.89
N LYS A 163 -1.04 -20.01 -3.27
CA LYS A 163 -0.80 -20.51 -4.64
C LYS A 163 -1.71 -19.93 -5.73
N ASP A 164 -2.87 -19.42 -5.33
CA ASP A 164 -3.87 -18.86 -6.25
C ASP A 164 -3.56 -17.43 -6.69
N TRP A 165 -2.50 -16.81 -6.14
CA TRP A 165 -2.11 -15.45 -6.47
C TRP A 165 -0.91 -15.42 -7.41
N ALA A 166 -1.02 -14.58 -8.44
CA ALA A 166 0.06 -14.25 -9.35
C ALA A 166 0.44 -12.77 -9.22
N GLU A 167 1.72 -12.43 -9.43
CA GLU A 167 2.16 -11.04 -9.51
C GLU A 167 1.72 -10.40 -10.84
N ASN A 168 1.34 -9.12 -10.78
CA ASN A 168 1.05 -8.29 -11.93
C ASN A 168 1.35 -6.82 -11.62
N GLU A 169 1.50 -6.01 -12.67
CA GLU A 169 1.35 -4.56 -12.55
C GLU A 169 -0.09 -4.19 -12.14
N VAL A 170 -0.29 -3.07 -11.45
CA VAL A 170 -1.64 -2.61 -11.15
C VAL A 170 -2.30 -2.12 -12.44
N GLU A 171 -3.55 -2.53 -12.67
CA GLU A 171 -4.35 -2.00 -13.77
C GLU A 171 -4.71 -0.55 -13.44
N MET A 172 -4.37 0.38 -14.34
CA MET A 172 -4.67 1.78 -14.21
C MET A 172 -5.74 2.17 -15.22
N ASP A 173 -6.75 2.90 -14.76
CA ASP A 173 -7.71 3.53 -15.65
C ASP A 173 -7.02 4.58 -16.54
N PRO A 174 -7.55 4.86 -17.74
CA PRO A 174 -7.08 5.98 -18.54
C PRO A 174 -7.29 7.30 -17.79
N ILE A 175 -6.23 8.10 -17.68
CA ILE A 175 -6.33 9.46 -17.13
C ILE A 175 -7.29 10.25 -18.01
N LYS A 176 -8.38 10.74 -17.41
CA LYS A 176 -9.32 11.62 -18.13
C LYS A 176 -8.55 12.87 -18.50
N SER A 177 -8.30 13.07 -19.80
CA SER A 177 -7.74 14.33 -20.28
C SER A 177 -8.69 15.44 -19.86
N ILE A 178 -8.18 16.46 -19.15
CA ILE A 178 -8.92 17.71 -18.97
C ILE A 178 -9.17 18.23 -20.38
N GLU A 179 -10.41 18.14 -20.85
CA GLU A 179 -10.83 18.92 -22.00
C GLU A 179 -10.60 20.37 -21.60
N LYS A 180 -9.56 20.99 -22.16
CA LYS A 180 -9.40 22.45 -22.09
C LYS A 180 -10.70 23.01 -22.65
N SER A 181 -11.56 23.51 -21.77
CA SER A 181 -12.69 24.33 -22.16
C SER A 181 -12.08 25.51 -22.93
N LYS A 182 -12.19 25.44 -24.26
CA LYS A 182 -11.96 26.59 -25.12
C LYS A 182 -13.09 27.56 -24.79
N SER A 183 -12.81 28.53 -23.91
CA SER A 183 -13.57 29.79 -23.87
C SER A 183 -12.97 30.76 -24.86
#